data_AF-A0A0L8FRK1-F1
#
_entry.id   AF-A0A0L8FRK1-F1
#
_cell.length_a   1.000
_cell.length_b   1.000
_cell.length_c   1.000
_cell.angle_alpha   90.00
_cell.angle_beta   90.00
_cell.angle_gamma   90.00
#
_symmetry.space_group_name_H-M   'P 1'
#
loop_
_entity.id
_entity.type
_entity.pdbx_description
1 polymer ?
#
loop_
_entity_poly.entity_id
_entity_poly.type
_entity_poly.pdbx_seq_one_letter_code
_entity_poly.pdbx_strand_id
1 'polypeptide(L)' 'LEDLDYADDLALLSHRLQDKVDHLRETSRRVGFKISQEKTKVLRINNKQEEPITIEGALTLMSLSILTARSANQ' A
#
# COMPACT_ATOMS: atom_id res chain seq x y z
N LEU A 1 22.33 25.79 -3.63
CA LEU A 1 21.54 25.12 -4.68
C LEU A 1 20.68 24.15 -3.91
N GLU A 2 19.43 24.58 -3.70
CA GLU A 2 18.55 24.14 -2.63
C GLU A 2 18.26 22.64 -2.73
N ASP A 3 18.42 21.96 -1.59
CA ASP A 3 18.08 20.56 -1.39
C ASP A 3 16.57 20.42 -1.61
N LEU A 4 16.21 20.14 -2.86
CA LEU A 4 14.90 19.66 -3.23
C LEU A 4 14.83 18.21 -2.75
N ASP A 5 14.77 18.05 -1.42
CA ASP A 5 14.40 16.81 -0.73
C ASP A 5 12.95 16.53 -1.12
N TYR A 6 12.76 15.97 -2.32
CA TYR A 6 11.54 15.28 -2.67
C TYR A 6 11.29 14.27 -1.56
N ALA A 7 10.12 14.35 -0.93
CA ALA A 7 9.77 13.40 0.12
C ALA A 7 9.98 11.96 -0.39
N ASP A 8 10.80 11.18 0.32
CA ASP A 8 11.05 9.76 0.01
C ASP A 8 9.78 8.90 0.16
N ASP A 9 8.71 9.48 0.71
CA ASP A 9 7.44 8.80 1.00
C ASP A 9 6.48 8.89 -0.20
N LEU A 10 6.09 7.73 -0.73
CA LEU A 10 5.12 7.59 -1.82
C LEU A 10 3.84 6.93 -1.31
N ALA A 11 2.68 7.49 -1.69
CA ALA A 11 1.37 6.90 -1.42
C ALA A 11 0.73 6.39 -2.72
N LEU A 12 0.25 5.14 -2.72
CA LEU A 12 -0.39 4.49 -3.87
C LEU A 12 -1.81 4.06 -3.51
N LEU A 13 -2.78 4.53 -4.28
CA LEU A 13 -4.18 4.09 -4.20
C LEU A 13 -4.51 3.22 -5.41
N SER A 14 -4.93 1.98 -5.18
CA SER A 14 -5.32 1.05 -6.23
C SER A 14 -6.35 0.05 -5.69
N HIS A 15 -7.25 -0.39 -6.57
CA HIS A 15 -8.15 -1.51 -6.30
C HIS A 15 -7.41 -2.86 -6.27
N ARG A 16 -6.25 -2.94 -6.94
CA ARG A 16 -5.34 -4.09 -6.98
C ARG A 16 -3.99 -3.66 -6.40
N LEU A 17 -3.81 -3.88 -5.09
CA LEU A 17 -2.63 -3.44 -4.35
C LEU A 17 -1.37 -4.22 -4.72
N GLN A 18 -1.47 -5.54 -4.91
CA GLN A 18 -0.30 -6.41 -5.19
C GLN A 18 0.43 -5.99 -6.46
N ASP A 19 -0.27 -5.87 -7.58
CA ASP A 19 0.32 -5.46 -8.87
C ASP A 19 1.04 -4.10 -8.77
N LYS A 20 0.49 -3.18 -7.96
CA LYS A 20 1.07 -1.84 -7.78
C LYS A 20 2.33 -1.87 -6.93
N VAL A 21 2.34 -2.69 -5.88
CA VAL A 21 3.52 -2.92 -5.03
C VAL A 21 4.62 -3.62 -5.82
N ASP A 22 4.29 -4.62 -6.65
CA ASP A 22 5.27 -5.33 -7.47
C ASP A 22 5.92 -4.41 -8.51
N HIS A 23 5.12 -3.58 -9.17
CA HIS A 23 5.63 -2.60 -10.12
C HIS A 23 6.45 -1.50 -9.44
N LEU A 24 6.02 -1.02 -8.27
CA LEU A 24 6.80 -0.07 -7.48
C LEU A 24 8.15 -0.69 -7.10
N ARG A 25 8.15 -1.92 -6.59
CA ARG A 25 9.36 -2.65 -6.19
C ARG A 25 10.33 -2.81 -7.35
N GLU A 26 9.84 -3.22 -8.51
CA GLU A 26 10.67 -3.36 -9.71
C GLU A 26 11.28 -2.01 -10.11
N THR A 27 10.45 -0.95 -10.13
CA THR A 27 10.91 0.39 -10.49
C THR A 27 11.94 0.90 -9.49
N SER A 28 11.67 0.81 -8.18
CA SER A 28 12.58 1.19 -7.10
C SER A 28 13.91 0.45 -7.22
N ARG A 29 13.92 -0.86 -7.48
CA ARG A 29 15.16 -1.62 -7.68
C ARG A 29 15.96 -1.14 -8.88
N ARG A 30 15.30 -0.79 -9.99
CA ARG A 30 15.96 -0.25 -11.19
C ARG A 30 16.64 1.09 -10.92
N VAL A 31 16.06 1.92 -10.04
CA VAL A 31 16.64 3.20 -9.64
C VAL A 31 17.55 3.11 -8.41
N GLY A 32 17.79 1.91 -7.87
CA GLY A 32 18.69 1.67 -6.73
C GLY A 32 18.06 1.90 -5.35
N PHE A 33 16.74 2.12 -5.27
CA PHE A 33 16.00 2.26 -4.02
C PHE A 33 15.42 0.93 -3.53
N LYS A 34 15.34 0.76 -2.21
CA LYS A 34 14.74 -0.41 -1.54
C LYS A 34 13.50 0.04 -0.77
N ILE A 35 12.40 -0.71 -0.91
CA ILE A 35 11.20 -0.46 -0.12
C ILE A 35 11.43 -0.93 1.31
N SER A 36 11.26 -0.03 2.28
CA SER A 36 11.34 -0.39 3.71
C SER A 36 10.01 -1.00 4.16
N GLN A 37 10.06 -2.26 4.59
CA GLN A 37 8.89 -2.96 5.14
C GLN A 37 8.37 -2.32 6.42
N GLU A 38 9.26 -1.79 7.26
CA GLU A 38 8.89 -1.18 8.55
C GLU A 38 8.19 0.17 8.38
N LYS A 39 8.60 0.95 7.37
CA LYS A 39 8.02 2.27 7.07
C LYS A 39 6.77 2.18 6.20
N THR A 40 6.66 1.13 5.38
CA THR A 40 5.53 0.97 4.46
C THR A 40 4.27 0.54 5.22
N LYS A 41 3.24 1.36 5.16
CA LYS A 41 1.92 1.06 5.74
C LYS A 41 0.91 0.78 4.63
N VAL A 42 0.07 -0.21 4.84
CA VAL A 42 -0.98 -0.62 3.90
C VAL A 42 -2.31 -0.21 4.49
N LEU A 43 -3.10 0.58 3.78
CA LEU A 43 -4.44 0.93 4.23
C LEU A 43 -5.47 0.32 3.28
N ARG A 44 -6.45 -0.39 3.83
CA ARG A 44 -7.61 -0.90 3.10
C ARG A 44 -8.87 -0.23 3.61
N ILE A 45 -9.60 0.41 2.71
CA ILE A 45 -10.86 1.09 3.03
C ILE A 45 -11.95 0.43 2.20
N ASN A 46 -13.04 0.00 2.84
CA ASN A 46 -14.21 -0.62 2.21
C ASN A 46 -13.90 -1.87 1.35
N ASN A 47 -12.71 -2.46 1.52
CA ASN A 47 -12.29 -3.63 0.76
C ASN A 47 -12.59 -4.90 1.56
N LYS A 48 -13.45 -5.78 1.00
CA LYS A 48 -13.79 -7.09 1.59
C LYS A 48 -12.71 -8.16 1.32
N GLN A 49 -11.75 -7.83 0.46
CA GLN A 49 -10.61 -8.67 0.11
C GLN A 49 -9.61 -8.65 1.28
N GLU A 50 -9.51 -9.77 2.00
CA GLU A 50 -8.57 -9.98 3.10
C GLU A 50 -7.25 -10.62 2.63
N GLU A 51 -7.06 -10.77 1.32
CA GLU A 51 -5.87 -11.39 0.77
C GLU A 51 -4.62 -10.60 1.18
N PRO A 52 -3.61 -11.25 1.79
CA PRO A 52 -2.37 -10.58 2.16
C PRO A 52 -1.67 -10.03 0.93
N ILE A 53 -0.96 -8.91 1.09
CA ILE A 53 -0.03 -8.44 0.08
C ILE A 53 1.40 -8.77 0.48
N THR A 54 2.25 -9.01 -0.50
CA THR A 54 3.67 -9.27 -0.29
C THR A 54 4.47 -8.01 -0.58
N ILE A 55 5.16 -7.47 0.43
CA ILE A 55 6.10 -6.34 0.30
C ILE A 55 7.51 -6.87 0.55
N GLU A 56 8.37 -6.84 -0.47
CA GLU A 56 9.76 -7.33 -0.37
C GLU A 56 9.87 -8.77 0.20
N GLY A 57 8.88 -9.62 -0.07
CA GLY A 57 8.83 -11.00 0.41
C GLY A 57 8.18 -11.21 1.79
N ALA A 58 7.79 -10.15 2.49
CA ALA A 58 7.02 -10.23 3.74
C ALA A 58 5.52 -10.08 3.46
N LEU A 59 4.69 -10.92 4.09
CA LEU A 59 3.23 -10.76 4.06
C LEU A 59 2.82 -9.62 4.98
N THR A 60 2.07 -8.66 4.44
CA THR A 60 1.46 -7.57 5.19
C THR A 60 -0.06 -7.64 5.04
N LEU A 61 -0.73 -7.69 6.20
CA LEU A 61 -2.18 -7.63 6.34
C LEU A 61 -2.55 -6.35 7.09
N MET A 62 -3.45 -5.55 6.53
CA MET A 62 -4.09 -4.46 7.27
C MET A 62 -5.54 -4.36 6.82
N SER A 63 -6.45 -4.80 7.69
CA SER A 63 -7.88 -4.55 7.58
C SER A 63 -8.25 -3.46 8.59
N LEU A 64 -8.86 -2.37 8.10
CA LEU A 64 -9.57 -1.41 8.96
C LEU A 64 -11.03 -1.39 8.51
N SER A 65 -11.85 -2.17 9.19
CA SER A 65 -13.29 -2.24 8.96
C SER A 65 -13.95 -1.01 9.58
N ILE A 66 -14.06 0.09 8.85
CA ILE A 66 -14.95 1.18 9.26
C ILE A 66 -16.37 0.69 8.97
N LEU A 67 -17.13 0.44 10.04
CA LEU A 67 -18.50 -0.05 10.03
C LEU A 67 -19.39 0.87 9.16
N THR A 68 -19.64 0.51 7.90
CA THR A 68 -20.69 1.17 7.10
C THR A 68 -22.03 0.79 7.71
N ALA A 69 -22.70 1.77 8.31
CA ALA A 69 -24.04 1.60 8.85
C ALA A 69 -24.96 0.99 7.77
N ARG A 70 -25.42 -0.25 8.02
CA ARG A 70 -26.52 -0.83 7.24
C ARG A 70 -27.74 0.06 7.45
N SER A 71 -28.17 0.77 6.42
CA SER A 71 -29.56 1.21 6.35
C SER A 71 -30.41 -0.04 6.30
N ALA A 72 -31.09 -0.34 7.41
CA ALA A 72 -32.22 -1.24 7.39
C ALA A 72 -33.31 -0.51 6.62
N ASN A 73 -33.44 -0.81 5.33
CA ASN A 73 -34.74 -0.67 4.71
C ASN A 73 -34.94 -1.76 3.67
N GLN A 74 -36.16 -2.27 3.74
CA GLN A 74 -36.73 -3.36 2.96
C GLN A 74 -36.73 -3.04 1.47
#